data_AF-A0ABD4QAV4-F1
#
_entry.id   AF-A0ABD4QAV4-F1
#
_cell.length_a   1.000
_cell.length_b   1.000
_cell.length_c   1.000
_cell.angle_alpha   90.00
_cell.angle_beta   90.00
_cell.angle_gamma   90.00
#
_symmetry.space_group_name_H-M   'P 1'
#
loop_
_entity.id
_entity.type
_entity.pdbx_description
1 polymer ?
#
loop_
_entity_poly.entity_id
_entity_poly.type
_entity_poly.pdbx_seq_one_letter_code
_entity_poly.pdbx_strand_id
1 'polypeptide(L)' 'VIREAIRVATTVPMGPVSVELPIDVQAAEIDLPLNLGPVKALELPQAEQVEIDLIVEDVKKAKRPIFWIGGGTLNSV' A
#
# COMPACT_ATOMS: atom_id res chain seq x y z
N VAL A 1 10.63 12.96 6.62
CA VAL A 1 11.05 12.30 5.36
C VAL A 1 11.12 10.78 5.50
N ILE A 2 11.93 10.21 6.40
CA ILE A 2 12.06 8.74 6.52
C ILE A 2 10.72 8.02 6.74
N ARG A 3 9.90 8.51 7.69
CA ARG A 3 8.57 7.92 7.93
C ARG A 3 7.68 7.96 6.70
N GLU A 4 7.76 9.04 5.93
CA GLU A 4 7.01 9.20 4.69
C GLU A 4 7.49 8.22 3.62
N ALA A 5 8.80 8.04 3.48
CA ALA A 5 9.37 7.06 2.56
C ALA A 5 8.88 5.63 2.89
N ILE A 6 8.82 5.26 4.18
CA ILE A 6 8.27 3.97 4.62
C ILE A 6 6.78 3.88 4.25
N ARG A 7 5.99 4.93 4.51
CA ARG A 7 4.57 4.97 4.18
C ARG A 7 4.34 4.79 2.68
N VAL A 8 5.09 5.50 1.85
CA VAL A 8 4.99 5.42 0.39
C VAL A 8 5.38 4.03 -0.10
N ALA A 9 6.52 3.49 0.34
CA ALA A 9 6.99 2.17 -0.08
C ALA A 9 6.02 1.03 0.28
N THR A 10 5.23 1.22 1.34
CA THR A 10 4.28 0.22 1.87
C THR A 10 2.81 0.49 1.48
N THR A 11 2.51 1.60 0.81
CA THR A 11 1.15 1.90 0.32
C THR A 11 0.98 1.40 -1.11
N VAL A 12 -0.20 0.84 -1.43
CA VAL A 12 -0.50 0.32 -2.77
C VAL A 12 -0.69 1.47 -3.77
N PRO A 13 -0.15 1.38 -5.00
CA PRO A 13 0.75 0.34 -5.52
C PRO A 13 2.15 0.46 -4.90
N MET A 14 2.62 -0.64 -4.29
CA MET A 14 3.91 -0.66 -3.59
C MET A 14 5.07 -0.65 -4.57
N GLY A 15 6.20 -0.11 -4.13
CA GLY A 15 7.42 -0.05 -4.92
C GLY A 15 8.61 0.44 -4.09
N PRO A 16 9.84 0.32 -4.65
CA PRO A 16 11.03 0.80 -3.99
C PRO A 16 11.02 2.33 -3.88
N VAL A 17 11.52 2.86 -2.77
CA VAL A 17 11.75 4.29 -2.54
C VAL A 17 13.21 4.50 -2.20
N SER A 18 13.82 5.53 -2.80
CA SER A 18 15.16 6.00 -2.43
C SER A 18 15.06 7.28 -1.61
N VAL A 19 15.89 7.38 -0.57
CA VAL A 19 16.06 8.61 0.21
C VAL A 19 17.54 8.94 0.26
N GLU A 20 17.91 10.12 -0.22
CA GLU A 20 19.27 10.64 -0.10
C GLU A 20 19.39 11.52 1.14
N LEU A 21 20.47 11.31 1.90
CA LEU A 21 20.75 12.05 3.12
C LEU A 21 22.18 12.57 3.05
N PRO A 22 22.42 13.90 3.02
CA PRO A 22 23.77 14.46 3.04
C PRO A 22 24.58 14.00 4.27
N ILE A 23 25.91 13.87 4.13
CA ILE A 23 26.77 13.28 5.16
C ILE A 23 26.82 14.09 6.46
N ASP A 24 26.72 15.41 6.35
CA ASP A 24 26.63 16.34 7.46
C ASP A 24 25.31 16.16 8.24
N VAL A 25 24.20 15.91 7.55
CA VAL A 25 22.90 15.60 8.17
C VAL A 25 22.92 14.22 8.84
N GLN A 26 23.61 13.24 8.24
CA GLN A 26 23.79 11.91 8.85
C GLN A 26 24.60 11.97 10.15
N ALA A 27 25.61 12.84 10.23
CA ALA A 27 26.49 12.98 11.38
C ALA A 27 25.93 13.90 12.47
N ALA A 28 24.81 14.58 12.23
CA ALA A 28 24.24 15.52 13.18
C ALA A 28 23.71 14.80 14.43
N GLU A 29 24.09 15.29 15.62
CA GLU A 29 23.47 14.87 16.87
C GLU A 29 22.06 15.46 16.96
N ILE A 30 21.10 14.60 17.31
CA ILE A 30 19.69 14.98 17.48
C ILE A 30 19.15 14.41 18.79
N ASP A 31 18.15 15.08 19.35
CA ASP A 31 17.32 14.47 20.38
C ASP A 31 16.60 13.24 19.81
N LEU A 32 16.50 12.19 20.63
CA LEU A 32 15.80 10.98 20.22
C LEU A 32 14.32 11.30 19.94
N PRO A 33 13.78 10.97 18.75
CA PRO A 33 12.38 11.20 18.46
C PRO A 33 11.46 10.43 19.41
N LEU A 34 10.44 11.10 19.94
CA LEU A 34 9.45 10.50 20.85
C LEU A 34 8.68 9.33 20.22
N ASN A 35 8.57 9.33 18.88
CA ASN A 35 7.87 8.30 18.15
C ASN A 35 8.85 7.59 17.21
N LEU A 36 9.18 6.35 17.54
CA LEU A 36 9.92 5.40 16.69
C LEU A 36 9.08 4.17 16.33
N GLY A 37 7.77 4.24 16.56
CA GLY A 37 6.85 3.15 16.25
C GLY A 37 6.73 2.91 14.74
N PRO A 38 6.23 1.71 14.36
CA PRO A 38 6.09 1.34 12.96
C PRO A 38 5.19 2.33 12.21
N VAL A 39 5.53 2.59 10.95
CA VAL A 39 4.70 3.38 10.04
C VAL A 39 3.76 2.43 9.32
N LYS A 40 2.46 2.74 9.33
CA LYS A 40 1.45 1.98 8.59
C LYS A 40 1.29 2.53 7.17
N ALA A 41 0.92 1.64 6.26
CA ALA A 41 0.41 2.03 4.95
C ALA A 41 -0.85 2.90 5.08
N LEU A 42 -1.19 3.63 4.03
CA LEU A 42 -2.50 4.28 3.97
C LEU A 42 -3.61 3.23 3.92
N GLU A 43 -4.75 3.58 4.51
CA GLU A 43 -5.96 2.79 4.37
C GLU A 43 -6.41 2.79 2.92
N LEU A 44 -6.77 1.61 2.41
CA LEU A 44 -7.32 1.47 1.08
C LEU A 44 -8.78 1.92 1.08
N PRO A 45 -9.25 2.54 -0.02
CA PRO A 45 -10.68 2.79 -0.16
C PRO A 45 -11.43 1.46 -0.14
N GLN A 46 -12.56 1.43 0.56
CA GLN A 46 -13.49 0.30 0.45
C GLN A 46 -14.27 0.42 -0.84
N ALA A 47 -14.42 -0.70 -1.55
CA ALA A 47 -15.31 -0.78 -2.69
C ALA A 47 -16.77 -0.69 -2.21
N GLU A 48 -17.59 0.04 -2.95
CA GLU A 48 -19.01 0.17 -2.64
C GLU A 48 -19.73 -1.15 -2.86
N GLN A 49 -20.63 -1.53 -1.94
CA GLN A 49 -21.32 -2.82 -2.02
C GLN A 49 -22.12 -2.97 -3.33
N VAL A 50 -22.70 -1.88 -3.83
CA VAL A 50 -23.44 -1.87 -5.09
C VAL A 50 -22.54 -2.23 -6.28
N GLU A 51 -21.30 -1.76 -6.30
CA GLU A 51 -20.35 -2.08 -7.38
C GLU A 51 -19.92 -3.55 -7.33
N ILE A 52 -19.72 -4.08 -6.11
CA ILE A 52 -19.43 -5.49 -5.88
C ILE A 52 -20.59 -6.37 -6.39
N ASP A 53 -21.84 -6.00 -6.06
CA ASP A 53 -23.02 -6.77 -6.43
C ASP A 53 -23.21 -6.84 -7.95
N LEU A 54 -22.93 -5.75 -8.67
CA LEU A 54 -22.97 -5.71 -10.14
C LEU A 54 -21.98 -6.70 -10.76
N ILE A 55 -20.72 -6.70 -10.28
CA ILE A 55 -19.69 -7.64 -10.76
C ILE A 55 -20.09 -9.09 -10.45
N VAL A 56 -20.64 -9.35 -9.26
CA VAL A 56 -21.11 -10.68 -8.87
C VAL A 56 -22.23 -11.17 -9.78
N GLU A 57 -23.18 -10.31 -10.14
CA GLU A 57 -24.26 -10.65 -11.06
C GLU A 57 -23.72 -11.01 -12.46
N ASP A 58 -22.80 -10.22 -12.99
CA ASP A 58 -22.18 -10.47 -14.29
C ASP A 58 -21.38 -11.79 -14.31
N VAL A 59 -20.63 -12.07 -13.24
CA VAL A 59 -19.92 -13.34 -13.06
C VAL A 59 -20.89 -14.53 -13.04
N LYS A 60 -22.05 -14.41 -12.37
CA LYS A 60 -23.07 -15.47 -12.30
C LYS A 60 -23.72 -15.74 -13.66
N LYS A 61 -23.88 -14.72 -14.50
CA LYS A 61 -24.45 -14.85 -15.87
C LYS A 61 -23.46 -15.44 -16.88
N ALA A 62 -22.15 -15.35 -16.61
CA ALA A 62 -21.13 -15.85 -17.51
C ALA A 62 -21.22 -17.39 -17.65
N LYS A 63 -21.24 -17.89 -18.90
CA LYS A 63 -21.32 -19.34 -19.17
C LYS A 63 -20.03 -20.09 -18.81
N ARG A 64 -18.88 -19.43 -18.95
CA ARG A 64 -17.53 -19.98 -18.72
C ARG A 64 -16.61 -18.89 -18.15
N PRO A 65 -16.83 -18.41 -16.92
CA PRO A 65 -16.01 -17.36 -16.34
C PRO A 65 -14.56 -17.83 -16.12
N ILE A 66 -13.60 -16.95 -16.35
CA ILE A 66 -12.18 -17.16 -16.07
C ILE A 66 -11.70 -15.97 -15.24
N PHE A 67 -10.99 -16.26 -14.15
CA PHE A 67 -10.33 -15.25 -13.34
C PHE A 67 -8.83 -15.27 -13.64
N TRP A 68 -8.32 -14.19 -14.23
CA TRP A 68 -6.88 -13.96 -14.36
C TRP A 68 -6.44 -13.07 -13.22
N ILE A 69 -5.81 -13.66 -12.21
CA ILE A 69 -5.47 -12.99 -10.97
C ILE A 69 -3.96 -12.81 -10.91
N GLY A 70 -3.50 -11.55 -10.84
CA GLY A 70 -2.09 -11.20 -10.73
C GLY A 70 -1.59 -11.15 -9.29
N GLY A 71 -0.28 -10.97 -9.10
CA GLY A 71 0.36 -10.95 -7.77
C GLY A 71 -0.15 -9.87 -6.80
N GLY A 72 -0.84 -8.84 -7.30
CA GLY A 72 -1.44 -7.80 -6.48
C GLY A 72 -2.51 -8.28 -5.49
N THR A 73 -3.05 -9.49 -5.66
CA THR A 73 -4.03 -10.08 -4.74
C THR A 73 -3.41 -11.00 -3.68
N LEU A 74 -2.09 -11.23 -3.70
CA LEU A 74 -1.45 -12.17 -2.77
C LEU A 74 -1.60 -11.75 -1.30
N ASN A 75 -1.72 -10.45 -1.05
CA ASN A 75 -1.89 -9.87 0.29
C ASN A 75 -3.21 -9.08 0.42
N SER A 76 -4.18 -9.27 -0.49
CA SER A 76 -5.50 -8.65 -0.36
C SER A 76 -6.35 -9.48 0.61
N VAL A 77 -6.56 -8.96 1.81
CA VAL A 77 -7.51 -9.49 2.82
C VAL A 77 -8.29 -8.33 3.39
#